data_AF-F1YXM7-F1
#
_entry.id   AF-F1YXM7-F1
#
_cell.length_a   1.000
_cell.length_b   1.000
_cell.length_c   1.000
_cell.angle_alpha   90.00
_cell.angle_beta   90.00
_cell.angle_gamma   90.00
#
_symmetry.space_group_name_H-M   'P 1'
#
loop_
_entity.id
_entity.type
_entity.pdbx_description
1 polymer ?
#
loop_
_entity_poly.entity_id
_entity_poly.type
_entity_poly.pdbx_seq_one_letter_code
_entity_poly.pdbx_strand_id
1 'polypeptide(L)'
;MKKLAISMVTLSSIFLLTACGGNKETKDGTVASNGLQVKVVDGEYVQPYDMKTSSSKNGFLALQLKLKNTGDKSLTYSESDITLNSEDEDLEPEHAYDSTNKFKTIGYEKLSKGRSKTEYVVFEVDKSEKGYKLTIDPNTSEKADPIELKVNAKKYRDNTENIRDLVDSYVKQTFLPGAENADKKLSKDFTLANKIEEDQKKYMDEFKKDIKDSCRYYQPSDADLEKIAKGYVDANSKRAKMEYTVKSYLPTSATITVKPSVINFDDMDLEGLANDYVEKHGNSSADYETKYKEAEKYILENLGSRYDSAAINTPKYMSGDGYDINISKDVDSGKWTVDSSDADLNYSYKDLVKAFTGGIKY
;
A
#
# COMPACT_ATOMS: atom_id res chain seq x y z
N MET A 1 2.82 -16.79 -35.00
CA MET A 1 3.33 -16.28 -33.71
C MET A 1 3.81 -14.85 -33.89
N LYS A 2 2.99 -13.85 -33.51
CA LYS A 2 3.35 -12.43 -33.63
C LYS A 2 4.11 -12.03 -32.37
N LYS A 3 5.41 -11.73 -32.52
CA LYS A 3 6.25 -11.13 -31.47
C LYS A 3 5.83 -9.67 -31.29
N LEU A 4 5.31 -9.32 -30.12
CA LEU A 4 5.11 -7.93 -29.72
C LEU A 4 6.44 -7.40 -29.19
N ALA A 5 7.11 -6.59 -30.02
CA ALA A 5 8.24 -5.79 -29.60
C ALA A 5 7.72 -4.65 -28.72
N ILE A 6 8.10 -4.64 -27.45
CA ILE A 6 7.94 -3.48 -26.58
C ILE A 6 8.98 -2.45 -27.07
N SER A 7 8.48 -1.47 -27.82
CA SER A 7 9.26 -0.30 -28.21
C SER A 7 9.56 0.51 -26.95
N MET A 8 10.82 0.48 -26.53
CA MET A 8 11.38 1.46 -25.62
C MET A 8 11.40 2.79 -26.38
N VAL A 9 10.38 3.62 -26.22
CA VAL A 9 10.33 4.95 -26.81
C VAL A 9 11.25 5.85 -26.00
N THR A 10 12.54 5.81 -26.31
CA THR A 10 13.44 6.94 -26.05
C THR A 10 12.97 8.09 -26.95
N LEU A 11 12.03 8.89 -26.42
CA LEU A 11 11.57 10.10 -27.09
C LEU A 11 12.69 11.14 -27.02
N SER A 12 13.66 11.03 -27.94
CA SER A 12 14.59 12.10 -28.29
C SER A 12 13.80 13.18 -29.03
N SER A 13 12.95 13.93 -28.31
CA SER A 13 12.29 15.11 -28.86
C SER A 13 13.36 16.19 -29.04
N ILE A 14 13.76 16.40 -30.29
CA ILE A 14 14.56 17.55 -30.72
C ILE A 14 13.66 18.79 -30.54
N PHE A 15 13.91 19.53 -29.45
CA PHE A 15 13.25 20.78 -29.16
C PHE A 15 13.93 21.90 -29.96
N LEU A 16 13.29 22.36 -31.03
CA LEU A 16 13.64 23.62 -31.69
C LEU A 16 12.97 24.76 -30.92
N LEU A 17 13.75 25.65 -30.31
CA LEU A 17 13.25 26.91 -29.77
C LEU A 17 13.97 28.08 -30.43
N THR A 18 13.21 28.85 -31.19
CA THR A 18 13.55 30.23 -31.56
C THR A 18 13.47 31.10 -30.31
N ALA A 19 14.61 31.63 -29.91
CA ALA A 19 14.72 32.67 -28.92
C ALA A 19 14.10 33.97 -29.45
N CYS A 20 13.01 34.43 -28.82
CA CYS A 20 12.57 35.83 -28.77
C CYS A 20 11.54 35.96 -27.63
N GLY A 21 11.76 36.95 -26.75
CA GLY A 21 11.17 37.11 -25.41
C GLY A 21 9.66 36.91 -25.27
N GLY A 22 9.30 36.19 -24.22
CA GLY A 22 7.93 35.99 -23.71
C GLY A 22 7.70 34.57 -23.21
N ASN A 23 7.00 34.43 -22.09
CA ASN A 23 6.48 33.17 -21.50
C ASN A 23 5.47 32.48 -22.45
N LYS A 24 5.93 32.00 -23.60
CA LYS A 24 5.06 31.27 -24.55
C LYS A 24 5.13 29.78 -24.25
N GLU A 25 4.02 29.27 -23.71
CA GLU A 25 3.76 27.83 -23.61
C GLU A 25 3.81 27.20 -25.00
N THR A 26 4.67 26.19 -25.14
CA THR A 26 4.75 25.39 -26.37
C THR A 26 3.54 24.46 -26.49
N LYS A 27 3.31 23.89 -27.68
CA LYS A 27 2.20 22.93 -27.90
C LYS A 27 2.24 21.70 -26.98
N ASP A 28 3.39 21.40 -26.37
CA ASP A 28 3.56 20.27 -25.46
C ASP A 28 3.44 20.64 -23.97
N GLY A 29 3.07 21.89 -23.66
CA GLY A 29 2.92 22.40 -22.30
C GLY A 29 4.22 22.84 -21.62
N THR A 30 5.35 22.84 -22.33
CA THR A 30 6.62 23.37 -21.79
C THR A 30 6.62 24.90 -21.86
N VAL A 31 6.97 25.53 -20.74
CA VAL A 31 7.21 26.97 -20.63
C VAL A 31 8.69 27.20 -20.32
N ALA A 32 9.25 28.28 -20.85
CA ALA A 32 10.67 28.58 -20.70
C ALA A 32 10.88 30.06 -20.39
N SER A 33 11.72 30.33 -19.41
CA SER A 33 12.18 31.67 -19.05
C SER A 33 13.61 31.60 -18.51
N ASN A 34 14.46 32.56 -18.88
CA ASN A 34 15.80 32.78 -18.32
C ASN A 34 16.68 31.53 -18.13
N GLY A 35 16.70 30.66 -19.13
CA GLY A 35 17.53 29.45 -19.12
C GLY A 35 16.96 28.29 -18.29
N LEU A 36 15.73 28.39 -17.79
CA LEU A 36 14.98 27.30 -17.19
C LEU A 36 13.79 26.93 -18.08
N GLN A 37 13.62 25.64 -18.32
CA GLN A 37 12.42 25.06 -18.92
C GLN A 37 11.68 24.24 -17.88
N VAL A 38 10.37 24.42 -17.80
CA VAL A 38 9.52 23.63 -16.90
C VAL A 38 8.32 23.08 -17.65
N LYS A 39 7.93 21.87 -17.26
CA LYS A 39 6.72 21.19 -17.70
C LYS A 39 6.11 20.41 -16.53
N VAL A 40 4.80 20.50 -16.36
CA VAL A 40 4.03 19.52 -15.57
C VAL A 40 3.91 18.26 -16.42
N VAL A 41 4.57 17.18 -16.01
CA VAL A 41 4.59 15.91 -16.77
C VAL A 41 3.50 14.94 -16.33
N ASP A 42 3.12 14.99 -15.06
CA ASP A 42 2.02 14.21 -14.49
C ASP A 42 1.53 14.84 -13.18
N GLY A 43 0.46 14.29 -12.60
CA GLY A 43 0.05 14.58 -11.23
C GLY A 43 -1.03 13.63 -10.71
N GLU A 44 -1.13 13.53 -9.40
CA GLU A 44 -2.19 12.74 -8.73
C GLU A 44 -2.48 13.26 -7.33
N TYR A 45 -3.68 12.96 -6.84
CA TYR A 45 -4.01 13.23 -5.45
C TYR A 45 -3.32 12.23 -4.54
N VAL A 46 -2.72 12.75 -3.48
CA VAL A 46 -1.97 12.02 -2.47
C VAL A 46 -2.61 12.20 -1.11
N GLN A 47 -2.29 11.27 -0.20
CA GLN A 47 -2.62 11.36 1.20
C GLN A 47 -1.33 11.16 2.01
N PRO A 48 -0.61 12.23 2.36
CA PRO A 48 0.56 12.13 3.23
C PRO A 48 0.14 11.69 4.63
N TYR A 49 1.06 11.03 5.34
CA TYR A 49 0.75 10.34 6.61
C TYR A 49 0.29 11.27 7.73
N ASP A 50 0.88 12.45 7.82
CA ASP A 50 0.77 13.41 8.92
C ASP A 50 -0.05 14.65 8.55
N MET A 51 -0.72 14.62 7.41
CA MET A 51 -1.44 15.76 6.86
C MET A 51 -2.95 15.52 6.81
N LYS A 52 -3.72 16.57 7.08
CA LYS A 52 -5.18 16.58 6.94
C LYS A 52 -5.58 17.78 6.12
N THR A 53 -6.47 17.57 5.17
CA THR A 53 -7.06 18.64 4.38
C THR A 53 -7.87 19.57 5.28
N SER A 54 -7.80 20.87 5.02
CA SER A 54 -8.61 21.88 5.70
C SER A 54 -10.12 21.67 5.52
N SER A 55 -10.57 21.00 4.45
CA SER A 55 -11.98 20.68 4.22
C SER A 55 -12.17 19.46 3.30
N SER A 56 -13.37 18.86 3.31
CA SER A 56 -13.69 17.67 2.51
C SER A 56 -13.72 17.88 0.99
N LYS A 57 -13.74 19.13 0.53
CA LYS A 57 -13.66 19.49 -0.90
C LYS A 57 -12.20 19.58 -1.39
N ASN A 58 -11.25 19.64 -0.46
CA ASN A 58 -9.85 19.78 -0.77
C ASN A 58 -9.14 18.40 -0.88
N GLY A 59 -7.95 18.41 -1.46
CA GLY A 59 -7.04 17.27 -1.52
C GLY A 59 -5.61 17.75 -1.73
N PHE A 60 -4.64 16.96 -1.28
CA PHE A 60 -3.25 17.23 -1.58
C PHE A 60 -2.93 16.75 -3.00
N LEU A 61 -2.56 17.66 -3.89
CA LEU A 61 -2.22 17.39 -5.28
C LEU A 61 -0.70 17.38 -5.43
N ALA A 62 -0.14 16.21 -5.72
CA ALA A 62 1.26 16.08 -6.09
C ALA A 62 1.42 16.30 -7.60
N LEU A 63 2.13 17.36 -7.98
CA LEU A 63 2.47 17.67 -9.37
C LEU A 63 3.90 17.21 -9.65
N GLN A 64 4.08 16.40 -10.69
CA GLN A 64 5.40 16.01 -11.15
C GLN A 64 5.93 17.03 -12.14
N LEU A 65 6.97 17.77 -11.75
CA LEU A 65 7.60 18.80 -12.55
C LEU A 65 8.87 18.26 -13.20
N LYS A 66 9.00 18.45 -14.51
CA LYS A 66 10.26 18.25 -15.23
C LYS A 66 10.92 19.61 -15.45
N LEU A 67 12.04 19.81 -14.78
CA LEU A 67 12.87 21.01 -14.87
C LEU A 67 14.09 20.71 -15.73
N LYS A 68 14.46 21.64 -16.62
CA LYS A 68 15.68 21.54 -17.45
C LYS A 68 16.38 22.88 -17.50
N ASN A 69 17.67 22.86 -17.14
CA ASN A 69 18.53 24.03 -17.30
C ASN A 69 19.06 24.09 -18.74
N THR A 70 18.57 25.08 -19.49
CA THR A 70 19.03 25.43 -20.84
C THR A 70 19.97 26.63 -20.87
N GLY A 71 20.21 27.26 -19.72
CA GLY A 71 21.18 28.33 -19.55
C GLY A 71 22.63 27.85 -19.64
N ASP A 72 23.56 28.78 -19.52
CA ASP A 72 25.00 28.52 -19.55
C ASP A 72 25.61 28.32 -18.15
N LYS A 73 24.94 28.82 -17.10
CA LYS A 73 25.32 28.70 -15.68
C LYS A 73 24.46 27.65 -14.97
N SER A 74 24.91 27.21 -13.79
CA SER A 74 24.06 26.39 -12.90
C SER A 74 22.96 27.24 -12.28
N LEU A 75 21.80 26.65 -12.07
CA LEU A 75 20.66 27.26 -11.39
C LEU A 75 20.46 26.57 -10.04
N THR A 76 20.01 27.33 -9.05
CA THR A 76 19.52 26.81 -7.78
C THR A 76 18.03 27.07 -7.70
N TYR A 77 17.30 26.12 -7.16
CA TYR A 77 15.87 26.25 -6.93
C TYR A 77 15.49 25.45 -5.69
N SER A 78 14.36 25.80 -5.12
CA SER A 78 13.81 25.22 -3.91
C SER A 78 12.30 25.21 -3.99
N GLU A 79 11.69 24.54 -3.02
CA GLU A 79 10.23 24.52 -2.88
C GLU A 79 9.67 25.93 -2.69
N SER A 80 10.34 26.81 -1.95
CA SER A 80 9.91 28.21 -1.74
C SER A 80 9.96 29.10 -2.98
N ASP A 81 10.56 28.63 -4.07
CA ASP A 81 10.55 29.34 -5.36
C ASP A 81 9.30 29.00 -6.19
N ILE A 82 8.38 28.20 -5.63
CA ILE A 82 7.21 27.64 -6.32
C ILE A 82 5.94 28.02 -5.53
N THR A 83 4.97 28.61 -6.21
CA THR A 83 3.67 28.98 -5.63
C THR A 83 2.54 28.52 -6.55
N LEU A 84 1.40 28.12 -5.99
CA LEU A 84 0.20 27.83 -6.76
C LEU A 84 -0.87 28.89 -6.47
N ASN A 85 -1.17 29.74 -7.44
CA ASN A 85 -2.16 30.80 -7.29
C ASN A 85 -3.55 30.31 -7.75
N SER A 86 -4.56 30.58 -6.95
CA SER A 86 -5.97 30.56 -7.36
C SER A 86 -6.43 31.97 -7.76
N GLU A 87 -7.73 32.17 -8.03
CA GLU A 87 -8.27 33.54 -8.22
C GLU A 87 -8.24 34.37 -6.93
N ASP A 88 -8.34 33.72 -5.77
CA ASP A 88 -8.57 34.37 -4.47
C ASP A 88 -7.36 34.32 -3.51
N GLU A 89 -6.49 33.32 -3.64
CA GLU A 89 -5.40 33.05 -2.70
C GLU A 89 -4.16 32.43 -3.35
N ASP A 90 -3.01 32.70 -2.74
CA ASP A 90 -1.73 32.07 -3.05
C ASP A 90 -1.52 30.88 -2.12
N LEU A 91 -1.19 29.72 -2.69
CA LEU A 91 -0.94 28.47 -1.97
C LEU A 91 0.56 28.17 -1.97
N GLU A 92 1.10 27.99 -0.78
CA GLU A 92 2.46 27.54 -0.58
C GLU A 92 2.55 26.01 -0.72
N PRO A 93 3.70 25.46 -1.13
CA PRO A 93 3.87 24.02 -1.19
C PRO A 93 3.89 23.39 0.20
N GLU A 94 3.47 22.12 0.22
CA GLU A 94 3.40 21.31 1.42
C GLU A 94 4.49 20.24 1.45
N HIS A 95 5.17 20.10 2.58
CA HIS A 95 6.21 19.10 2.76
C HIS A 95 5.63 17.73 3.12
N ALA A 96 5.32 16.93 2.10
CA ALA A 96 4.78 15.58 2.29
C ALA A 96 5.86 14.57 2.71
N TYR A 97 5.75 14.05 3.94
CA TYR A 97 6.64 13.03 4.48
C TYR A 97 6.30 11.62 3.98
N ASP A 98 7.33 10.83 3.67
CA ASP A 98 7.24 9.40 3.34
C ASP A 98 8.14 8.57 4.27
N SER A 99 7.52 7.74 5.11
CA SER A 99 8.23 6.84 6.03
C SER A 99 9.10 5.81 5.29
N THR A 100 8.78 5.49 4.04
CA THR A 100 9.53 4.54 3.21
C THR A 100 10.68 5.17 2.43
N ASN A 101 10.80 6.51 2.45
CA ASN A 101 11.75 7.30 1.67
C ASN A 101 11.71 7.03 0.15
N LYS A 102 10.58 6.57 -0.40
CA LYS A 102 10.36 6.26 -1.83
C LYS A 102 9.75 7.43 -2.59
N PHE A 103 9.19 8.40 -1.89
CA PHE A 103 8.66 9.65 -2.40
C PHE A 103 9.38 10.83 -1.73
N LYS A 104 9.63 11.89 -2.51
CA LYS A 104 10.28 13.12 -2.04
C LYS A 104 9.71 14.32 -2.78
N THR A 105 9.38 15.37 -2.06
CA THR A 105 9.12 16.68 -2.65
C THR A 105 10.42 17.39 -2.99
N ILE A 106 10.34 18.45 -3.80
CA ILE A 106 11.47 19.30 -4.17
C ILE A 106 12.12 19.83 -2.89
N GLY A 107 13.42 19.63 -2.75
CA GLY A 107 14.24 20.25 -1.71
C GLY A 107 15.01 21.46 -2.27
N TYR A 108 16.04 21.90 -1.55
CA TYR A 108 17.02 22.82 -2.11
C TYR A 108 17.95 22.08 -3.07
N GLU A 109 17.94 22.47 -4.34
CA GLU A 109 18.57 21.73 -5.41
C GLU A 109 19.44 22.60 -6.32
N LYS A 110 20.45 21.97 -6.91
CA LYS A 110 21.32 22.59 -7.93
C LYS A 110 21.17 21.86 -9.26
N LEU A 111 20.77 22.60 -10.30
CA LEU A 111 20.64 22.10 -11.66
C LEU A 111 21.78 22.62 -12.53
N SER A 112 22.74 21.75 -12.84
CA SER A 112 23.85 22.08 -13.76
C SER A 112 23.37 22.29 -15.20
N LYS A 113 24.18 23.00 -16.00
CA LYS A 113 23.94 23.26 -17.42
C LYS A 113 23.55 22.00 -18.19
N GLY A 114 22.47 22.08 -18.97
CA GLY A 114 21.99 21.01 -19.85
C GLY A 114 21.37 19.82 -19.12
N ARG A 115 21.31 19.82 -17.79
CA ARG A 115 20.72 18.74 -16.99
C ARG A 115 19.23 18.94 -16.82
N SER A 116 18.55 17.82 -16.59
CA SER A 116 17.14 17.78 -16.23
C SER A 116 16.93 17.00 -14.95
N LYS A 117 15.91 17.38 -14.20
CA LYS A 117 15.38 16.67 -13.04
C LYS A 117 13.87 16.56 -13.15
N THR A 118 13.33 15.50 -12.57
CA THR A 118 11.89 15.28 -12.47
C THR A 118 11.58 15.05 -11.00
N GLU A 119 10.83 15.97 -10.38
CA GLU A 119 10.61 16.02 -8.93
C GLU A 119 9.16 16.41 -8.65
N TYR A 120 8.69 16.16 -7.43
CA TYR A 120 7.31 16.45 -7.04
C TYR A 120 7.23 17.73 -6.22
N VAL A 121 6.14 18.47 -6.40
CA VAL A 121 5.69 19.51 -5.47
C VAL A 121 4.26 19.20 -5.07
N VAL A 122 3.88 19.47 -3.83
CA VAL A 122 2.55 19.13 -3.29
C VAL A 122 1.86 20.41 -2.85
N PHE A 123 0.57 20.54 -3.15
CA PHE A 123 -0.27 21.66 -2.71
C PHE A 123 -1.60 21.11 -2.17
N GLU A 124 -2.16 21.71 -1.13
CA GLU A 124 -3.57 21.51 -0.81
C GLU A 124 -4.43 22.32 -1.77
N VAL A 125 -5.33 21.68 -2.51
CA VAL A 125 -6.16 22.35 -3.52
C VAL A 125 -7.63 21.96 -3.38
N ASP A 126 -8.53 22.85 -3.79
CA ASP A 126 -9.92 22.50 -4.05
C ASP A 126 -9.96 21.58 -5.28
N LYS A 127 -10.43 20.34 -5.09
CA LYS A 127 -10.42 19.32 -6.16
C LYS A 127 -11.29 19.72 -7.36
N SER A 128 -12.15 20.72 -7.18
CA SER A 128 -13.07 21.23 -8.18
C SER A 128 -12.56 22.48 -8.92
N GLU A 129 -11.42 23.05 -8.54
CA GLU A 129 -10.85 24.21 -9.23
C GLU A 129 -10.14 23.78 -10.53
N LYS A 130 -10.25 24.60 -11.59
CA LYS A 130 -9.69 24.35 -12.92
C LYS A 130 -8.62 25.35 -13.33
N GLY A 131 -8.56 26.50 -12.67
CA GLY A 131 -7.85 27.70 -13.08
C GLY A 131 -6.62 28.04 -12.26
N TYR A 132 -6.00 27.06 -11.58
CA TYR A 132 -4.77 27.31 -10.86
C TYR A 132 -3.65 27.74 -11.81
N LYS A 133 -2.79 28.64 -11.32
CA LYS A 133 -1.57 29.09 -11.98
C LYS A 133 -0.36 28.70 -11.12
N LEU A 134 0.43 27.76 -11.59
CA LEU A 134 1.69 27.37 -10.98
C LEU A 134 2.76 28.36 -11.42
N THR A 135 3.35 29.07 -10.46
CA THR A 135 4.39 30.07 -10.67
C THR A 135 5.71 29.52 -10.13
N ILE A 136 6.78 29.65 -10.92
CA ILE A 136 8.13 29.24 -10.53
C ILE A 136 9.07 30.41 -10.78
N ASP A 137 9.64 30.93 -9.72
CA ASP A 137 10.58 32.06 -9.74
C ASP A 137 11.91 31.64 -9.13
N PRO A 138 12.78 30.95 -9.89
CA PRO A 138 14.02 30.43 -9.36
C PRO A 138 14.94 31.59 -8.94
N ASN A 139 15.59 31.46 -7.78
CA ASN A 139 16.55 32.47 -7.33
C ASN A 139 17.76 32.53 -8.28
N THR A 140 17.75 33.51 -9.19
CA THR A 140 18.84 33.77 -10.15
C THR A 140 19.54 35.08 -9.87
N SER A 141 20.83 35.17 -10.24
CA SER A 141 21.64 36.39 -10.06
C SER A 141 21.16 37.60 -10.88
N GLU A 142 20.27 37.38 -11.85
CA GLU A 142 19.69 38.40 -12.72
C GLU A 142 18.16 38.40 -12.53
N LYS A 143 17.51 39.56 -12.70
CA LYS A 143 16.03 39.64 -12.66
C LYS A 143 15.46 38.76 -13.76
N ALA A 144 14.75 37.70 -13.37
CA ALA A 144 14.07 36.80 -14.27
C ALA A 144 12.55 37.05 -14.24
N ASP A 145 11.90 36.88 -15.40
CA ASP A 145 10.44 36.75 -15.44
C ASP A 145 10.06 35.37 -14.89
N PRO A 146 9.07 35.28 -13.99
CA PRO A 146 8.63 34.01 -13.43
C PRO A 146 8.04 33.12 -14.52
N ILE A 147 8.19 31.80 -14.37
CA ILE A 147 7.57 30.81 -15.24
C ILE A 147 6.15 30.55 -14.73
N GLU A 148 5.16 30.66 -15.60
CA GLU A 148 3.75 30.44 -15.26
C GLU A 148 3.16 29.26 -16.07
N LEU A 149 2.60 28.26 -15.39
CA LEU A 149 1.92 27.11 -16.00
C LEU A 149 0.47 27.01 -15.50
N LYS A 150 -0.47 26.66 -16.38
CA LYS A 150 -1.86 26.42 -15.99
C LYS A 150 -2.04 25.02 -15.42
N VAL A 151 -2.71 24.91 -14.28
CA VAL A 151 -3.02 23.65 -13.59
C VAL A 151 -4.53 23.52 -13.43
N ASN A 152 -5.07 22.37 -13.83
CA ASN A 152 -6.48 22.05 -13.67
C ASN A 152 -6.61 20.85 -12.73
N ALA A 153 -6.98 21.11 -11.48
CA ALA A 153 -7.01 20.10 -10.43
C ALA A 153 -8.01 18.97 -10.72
N LYS A 154 -9.11 19.25 -11.45
CA LYS A 154 -10.09 18.23 -11.85
C LYS A 154 -9.52 17.14 -12.79
N LYS A 155 -8.38 17.37 -13.44
CA LYS A 155 -7.80 16.41 -14.39
C LYS A 155 -7.09 15.25 -13.70
N TYR A 156 -6.65 15.45 -12.47
CA TYR A 156 -5.83 14.48 -11.75
C TYR A 156 -6.70 13.50 -10.99
N ARG A 157 -6.23 12.25 -10.95
CA ARG A 157 -6.98 11.15 -10.34
C ARG A 157 -6.65 11.05 -8.86
N ASP A 158 -7.63 10.58 -8.11
CA ASP A 158 -7.45 10.09 -6.75
C ASP A 158 -7.50 8.57 -6.80
N ASN A 159 -6.40 7.94 -6.39
CA ASN A 159 -6.20 6.51 -6.48
C ASN A 159 -6.24 5.82 -5.11
N THR A 160 -6.64 6.53 -4.05
CA THR A 160 -6.74 6.00 -2.68
C THR A 160 -7.62 4.74 -2.60
N GLU A 161 -8.75 4.71 -3.32
CA GLU A 161 -9.58 3.50 -3.39
C GLU A 161 -8.92 2.35 -4.16
N ASN A 162 -8.18 2.64 -5.24
CA ASN A 162 -7.50 1.62 -6.03
C ASN A 162 -6.40 0.92 -5.22
N ILE A 163 -5.61 1.69 -4.45
CA ILE A 163 -4.55 1.10 -3.61
C ILE A 163 -5.12 0.32 -2.43
N ARG A 164 -6.23 0.78 -1.84
CA ARG A 164 -6.96 0.05 -0.79
C ARG A 164 -7.43 -1.30 -1.32
N ASP A 165 -8.08 -1.29 -2.49
CA ASP A 165 -8.59 -2.50 -3.12
C ASP A 165 -7.48 -3.46 -3.55
N LEU A 166 -6.29 -2.94 -3.90
CA LEU A 166 -5.11 -3.75 -4.19
C LEU A 166 -4.59 -4.51 -2.97
N VAL A 167 -4.55 -3.86 -1.80
CA VAL A 167 -4.20 -4.51 -0.53
C VAL A 167 -5.29 -5.48 -0.07
N ASP A 168 -6.58 -5.14 -0.23
CA ASP A 168 -7.69 -6.07 0.02
C ASP A 168 -7.55 -7.34 -0.81
N SER A 169 -7.29 -7.21 -2.11
CA SER A 169 -7.08 -8.35 -3.00
C SER A 169 -5.86 -9.18 -2.59
N TYR A 170 -4.74 -8.55 -2.22
CA TYR A 170 -3.57 -9.26 -1.69
C TYR A 170 -3.92 -10.07 -0.43
N VAL A 171 -4.56 -9.44 0.56
CA VAL A 171 -4.92 -10.09 1.83
C VAL A 171 -5.88 -11.25 1.60
N LYS A 172 -6.91 -11.07 0.78
CA LYS A 172 -7.87 -12.14 0.46
C LYS A 172 -7.21 -13.28 -0.29
N GLN A 173 -6.43 -13.00 -1.32
CA GLN A 173 -5.73 -14.05 -2.04
C GLN A 173 -4.76 -14.80 -1.10
N THR A 174 -4.03 -14.11 -0.24
CA THR A 174 -2.99 -14.72 0.60
C THR A 174 -3.55 -15.52 1.78
N PHE A 175 -4.51 -14.95 2.51
CA PHE A 175 -4.98 -15.50 3.79
C PHE A 175 -6.37 -16.12 3.73
N LEU A 176 -7.18 -15.75 2.73
CA LEU A 176 -8.58 -16.17 2.58
C LEU A 176 -8.88 -16.67 1.15
N PRO A 177 -8.07 -17.60 0.58
CA PRO A 177 -8.31 -18.11 -0.76
C PRO A 177 -9.73 -18.70 -0.86
N GLY A 178 -10.51 -18.19 -1.82
CA GLY A 178 -11.92 -18.56 -1.99
C GLY A 178 -12.92 -17.59 -1.36
N ALA A 179 -12.47 -16.55 -0.66
CA ALA A 179 -13.32 -15.45 -0.24
C ALA A 179 -13.92 -14.71 -1.45
N GLU A 180 -15.10 -14.13 -1.26
CA GLU A 180 -15.75 -13.33 -2.29
C GLU A 180 -14.85 -12.17 -2.72
N ASN A 181 -14.73 -11.96 -4.03
CA ASN A 181 -13.91 -10.91 -4.63
C ASN A 181 -12.40 -11.03 -4.30
N ALA A 182 -11.88 -12.20 -3.94
CA ALA A 182 -10.44 -12.41 -3.77
C ALA A 182 -9.66 -12.00 -5.05
N ASP A 183 -10.18 -12.41 -6.21
CA ASP A 183 -9.61 -12.08 -7.54
C ASP A 183 -10.32 -10.89 -8.19
N LYS A 184 -10.76 -9.90 -7.39
CA LYS A 184 -11.42 -8.70 -7.92
C LYS A 184 -10.55 -8.09 -9.01
N LYS A 185 -11.16 -7.85 -10.18
CA LYS A 185 -10.47 -7.18 -11.28
C LYS A 185 -10.24 -5.71 -10.92
N LEU A 186 -8.98 -5.36 -10.71
CA LEU A 186 -8.55 -4.00 -10.40
C LEU A 186 -8.31 -3.20 -11.70
N SER A 187 -8.10 -1.89 -11.53
CA SER A 187 -7.69 -1.04 -12.63
C SER A 187 -6.34 -1.53 -13.19
N LYS A 188 -6.12 -1.35 -14.50
CA LYS A 188 -4.95 -1.90 -15.19
C LYS A 188 -3.61 -1.40 -14.63
N ASP A 189 -3.63 -0.24 -13.99
CA ASP A 189 -2.45 0.43 -13.45
C ASP A 189 -2.12 -0.02 -12.01
N PHE A 190 -2.98 -0.87 -11.41
CA PHE A 190 -2.86 -1.38 -10.05
C PHE A 190 -2.77 -2.90 -10.08
N THR A 191 -1.55 -3.41 -10.27
CA THR A 191 -1.25 -4.84 -10.31
C THR A 191 -0.17 -5.20 -9.31
N LEU A 192 -0.32 -6.36 -8.67
CA LEU A 192 0.66 -6.90 -7.73
C LEU A 192 1.86 -7.54 -8.46
N ALA A 193 3.04 -7.37 -7.89
CA ALA A 193 4.25 -8.13 -8.23
C ALA A 193 4.54 -9.25 -7.24
N ASN A 194 3.83 -9.31 -6.10
CA ASN A 194 3.92 -10.40 -5.15
C ASN A 194 3.67 -11.75 -5.84
N LYS A 195 4.40 -12.77 -5.39
CA LYS A 195 4.15 -14.15 -5.78
C LYS A 195 3.17 -14.75 -4.77
N ILE A 196 1.89 -14.60 -5.07
CA ILE A 196 0.78 -14.99 -4.18
C ILE A 196 0.92 -16.43 -3.68
N GLU A 197 1.25 -17.38 -4.56
CA GLU A 197 1.44 -18.79 -4.17
C GLU A 197 2.58 -19.00 -3.16
N GLU A 198 3.68 -18.23 -3.26
CA GLU A 198 4.79 -18.30 -2.31
C GLU A 198 4.40 -17.70 -0.95
N ASP A 199 3.68 -16.57 -0.95
CA ASP A 199 3.22 -15.91 0.28
C ASP A 199 2.14 -16.74 1.00
N GLN A 200 1.19 -17.33 0.26
CA GLN A 200 0.22 -18.31 0.77
C GLN A 200 0.93 -19.50 1.41
N LYS A 201 1.96 -20.05 0.74
CA LYS A 201 2.72 -21.19 1.28
C LYS A 201 3.41 -20.84 2.59
N LYS A 202 4.07 -19.68 2.68
CA LYS A 202 4.71 -19.22 3.93
C LYS A 202 3.70 -19.08 5.06
N TYR A 203 2.55 -18.46 4.78
CA TYR A 203 1.45 -18.35 5.74
C TYR A 203 0.99 -19.73 6.24
N MET A 204 0.71 -20.66 5.32
CA MET A 204 0.26 -22.00 5.68
C MET A 204 1.31 -22.80 6.45
N ASP A 205 2.59 -22.65 6.12
CA ASP A 205 3.68 -23.30 6.86
C ASP A 205 3.78 -22.75 8.29
N GLU A 206 3.66 -21.44 8.48
CA GLU A 206 3.64 -20.82 9.82
C GLU A 206 2.41 -21.28 10.62
N PHE A 207 1.23 -21.33 10.00
CA PHE A 207 0.02 -21.79 10.68
C PHE A 207 0.12 -23.25 11.12
N LYS A 208 0.61 -24.14 10.25
CA LYS A 208 0.84 -25.54 10.60
C LYS A 208 1.87 -25.68 11.72
N LYS A 209 2.91 -24.84 11.71
CA LYS A 209 3.90 -24.79 12.77
C LYS A 209 3.28 -24.36 14.10
N ASP A 210 2.42 -23.34 14.11
CA ASP A 210 1.70 -22.88 15.30
C ASP A 210 0.81 -23.98 15.89
N ILE A 211 0.02 -24.67 15.04
CA ILE A 211 -0.81 -25.80 15.49
C ILE A 211 0.09 -26.89 16.10
N LYS A 212 1.17 -27.27 15.42
CA LYS A 212 2.10 -28.30 15.90
C LYS A 212 2.74 -27.92 17.24
N ASP A 213 3.22 -26.69 17.37
CA ASP A 213 3.86 -26.18 18.59
C ASP A 213 2.88 -26.07 19.76
N SER A 214 1.56 -25.95 19.49
CA SER A 214 0.53 -25.90 20.52
C SER A 214 0.20 -27.28 21.13
N CYS A 215 0.53 -28.38 20.43
CA CYS A 215 0.23 -29.74 20.87
C CYS A 215 1.30 -30.26 21.86
N ARG A 216 0.86 -30.82 22.99
CA ARG A 216 1.75 -31.33 24.05
C ARG A 216 1.93 -32.84 24.03
N TYR A 217 0.90 -33.61 23.68
CA TYR A 217 0.87 -35.07 23.85
C TYR A 217 0.69 -35.81 22.52
N TYR A 218 -0.13 -35.25 21.64
CA TYR A 218 -0.31 -35.67 20.28
C TYR A 218 0.70 -34.98 19.37
N GLN A 219 1.21 -35.73 18.40
CA GLN A 219 2.08 -35.23 17.35
C GLN A 219 1.31 -35.36 16.04
N PRO A 220 0.60 -34.31 15.61
CA PRO A 220 -0.16 -34.34 14.36
C PRO A 220 0.73 -34.68 13.18
N SER A 221 0.22 -35.48 12.24
CA SER A 221 0.92 -35.69 10.97
C SER A 221 0.83 -34.45 10.09
N ASP A 222 1.69 -34.33 9.08
CA ASP A 222 1.61 -33.23 8.11
C ASP A 222 0.24 -33.18 7.41
N ALA A 223 -0.40 -34.34 7.19
CA ALA A 223 -1.73 -34.42 6.62
C ALA A 223 -2.82 -33.89 7.57
N ASP A 224 -2.68 -34.15 8.88
CA ASP A 224 -3.59 -33.62 9.90
C ASP A 224 -3.46 -32.09 9.99
N LEU A 225 -2.22 -31.58 10.07
CA LEU A 225 -1.94 -30.15 10.10
C LEU A 225 -2.51 -29.42 8.87
N GLU A 226 -2.31 -30.01 7.69
CA GLU A 226 -2.84 -29.46 6.43
C GLU A 226 -4.37 -29.42 6.42
N LYS A 227 -5.03 -30.48 6.90
CA LYS A 227 -6.50 -30.54 6.99
C LYS A 227 -7.05 -29.50 7.97
N ILE A 228 -6.44 -29.37 9.15
CA ILE A 228 -6.87 -28.41 10.19
C ILE A 228 -6.71 -26.98 9.67
N ALA A 229 -5.54 -26.64 9.14
CA ALA A 229 -5.25 -25.30 8.64
C ALA A 229 -6.18 -24.92 7.49
N LYS A 230 -6.41 -25.81 6.52
CA LYS A 230 -7.37 -25.59 5.42
C LYS A 230 -8.81 -25.41 5.92
N GLY A 231 -9.26 -26.25 6.85
CA GLY A 231 -10.60 -26.12 7.42
C GLY A 231 -10.83 -24.76 8.08
N TYR A 232 -9.83 -24.26 8.81
CA TYR A 232 -9.87 -22.92 9.40
C TYR A 232 -9.88 -21.81 8.35
N VAL A 233 -9.03 -21.91 7.32
CA VAL A 233 -8.97 -20.94 6.21
C VAL A 233 -10.29 -20.91 5.44
N ASP A 234 -10.87 -22.07 5.16
CA ASP A 234 -12.16 -22.19 4.46
C ASP A 234 -13.30 -21.57 5.28
N ALA A 235 -13.28 -21.73 6.61
CA ALA A 235 -14.25 -21.11 7.51
C ALA A 235 -14.11 -19.59 7.52
N ASN A 236 -12.89 -19.07 7.67
CA ASN A 236 -12.64 -17.63 7.66
C ASN A 236 -12.89 -17.00 6.29
N SER A 237 -12.62 -17.71 5.19
CA SER A 237 -12.90 -17.19 3.83
C SER A 237 -14.39 -16.88 3.61
N LYS A 238 -15.28 -17.49 4.39
CA LYS A 238 -16.73 -17.26 4.35
C LYS A 238 -17.23 -16.24 5.38
N ARG A 239 -16.48 -16.05 6.48
CA ARG A 239 -16.98 -15.38 7.70
C ARG A 239 -16.17 -14.16 8.10
N ALA A 240 -14.89 -14.11 7.75
CA ALA A 240 -14.00 -13.03 8.16
C ALA A 240 -14.49 -11.68 7.62
N LYS A 241 -14.33 -10.64 8.42
CA LYS A 241 -14.61 -9.27 8.03
C LYS A 241 -13.33 -8.46 8.03
N MET A 242 -13.17 -7.62 7.03
CA MET A 242 -11.98 -6.80 6.85
C MET A 242 -12.37 -5.32 6.81
N GLU A 243 -11.74 -4.52 7.66
CA GLU A 243 -11.77 -3.07 7.60
C GLU A 243 -10.42 -2.57 7.09
N TYR A 244 -10.43 -1.63 6.13
CA TYR A 244 -9.23 -1.05 5.53
C TYR A 244 -9.26 0.46 5.67
N THR A 245 -8.18 1.03 6.20
CA THR A 245 -7.97 2.48 6.24
C THR A 245 -6.72 2.84 5.45
N VAL A 246 -6.85 3.71 4.46
CA VAL A 246 -5.68 4.31 3.79
C VAL A 246 -5.04 5.24 4.80
N LYS A 247 -3.84 4.91 5.28
CA LYS A 247 -3.09 5.74 6.23
C LYS A 247 -2.22 6.73 5.48
N SER A 248 -1.55 6.26 4.44
CA SER A 248 -0.86 7.10 3.46
C SER A 248 -1.02 6.56 2.05
N TYR A 249 -1.03 7.46 1.07
CA TYR A 249 -0.94 7.15 -0.36
C TYR A 249 -0.08 8.20 -1.06
N LEU A 250 1.02 7.75 -1.67
CA LEU A 250 1.95 8.54 -2.46
C LEU A 250 2.17 7.82 -3.81
N PRO A 251 2.70 8.51 -4.84
CA PRO A 251 2.86 7.96 -6.19
C PRO A 251 3.64 6.63 -6.28
N THR A 252 4.52 6.39 -5.30
CA THR A 252 5.43 5.22 -5.27
C THR A 252 5.32 4.37 -4.00
N SER A 253 4.50 4.77 -3.03
CA SER A 253 4.40 4.09 -1.73
C SER A 253 3.04 4.36 -1.08
N ALA A 254 2.58 3.43 -0.27
CA ALA A 254 1.38 3.59 0.54
C ALA A 254 1.46 2.72 1.79
N THR A 255 0.71 3.13 2.81
CA THR A 255 0.47 2.35 4.02
C THR A 255 -1.03 2.20 4.22
N ILE A 256 -1.49 0.96 4.27
CA ILE A 256 -2.90 0.63 4.48
C ILE A 256 -3.01 -0.11 5.82
N THR A 257 -3.80 0.43 6.74
CA THR A 257 -4.13 -0.25 8.00
C THR A 257 -5.20 -1.29 7.73
N VAL A 258 -4.92 -2.54 8.09
CA VAL A 258 -5.80 -3.69 7.94
C VAL A 258 -6.29 -4.14 9.30
N LYS A 259 -7.60 -4.15 9.51
CA LYS A 259 -8.22 -4.62 10.75
C LYS A 259 -9.09 -5.84 10.46
N PRO A 260 -8.57 -7.05 10.71
CA PRO A 260 -9.33 -8.28 10.54
C PRO A 260 -10.28 -8.51 11.72
N SER A 261 -11.43 -9.14 11.45
CA SER A 261 -12.23 -9.87 12.42
C SER A 261 -12.33 -11.31 11.95
N VAL A 262 -11.70 -12.21 12.68
CA VAL A 262 -11.49 -13.63 12.33
C VAL A 262 -11.86 -14.52 13.51
N ILE A 263 -11.96 -15.83 13.25
CA ILE A 263 -12.14 -16.82 14.30
C ILE A 263 -10.86 -16.88 15.14
N ASN A 264 -10.93 -16.62 16.46
CA ASN A 264 -9.81 -16.87 17.36
C ASN A 264 -10.02 -18.21 18.06
N PHE A 265 -8.95 -19.00 18.24
CA PHE A 265 -9.05 -20.30 18.94
C PHE A 265 -9.49 -20.14 20.40
N ASP A 266 -9.10 -19.04 21.05
CA ASP A 266 -9.53 -18.69 22.42
C ASP A 266 -11.04 -18.42 22.55
N ASP A 267 -11.69 -18.04 21.45
CA ASP A 267 -13.14 -17.76 21.43
C ASP A 267 -13.94 -18.98 20.94
N MET A 268 -13.28 -20.11 20.66
CA MET A 268 -13.92 -21.38 20.29
C MET A 268 -14.26 -22.22 21.52
N ASP A 269 -15.35 -22.98 21.44
CA ASP A 269 -15.75 -23.96 22.47
C ASP A 269 -14.85 -25.23 22.43
N LEU A 270 -13.59 -25.07 22.84
CA LEU A 270 -12.64 -26.17 22.95
C LEU A 270 -12.88 -27.01 24.22
N GLU A 271 -13.40 -26.39 25.29
CA GLU A 271 -13.77 -27.08 26.52
C GLU A 271 -14.93 -28.06 26.27
N GLY A 272 -15.95 -27.65 25.51
CA GLY A 272 -17.02 -28.55 25.10
C GLY A 272 -16.51 -29.75 24.30
N LEU A 273 -15.52 -29.56 23.41
CA LEU A 273 -14.88 -30.68 22.71
C LEU A 273 -14.12 -31.61 23.67
N ALA A 274 -13.45 -31.07 24.68
CA ALA A 274 -12.79 -31.87 25.71
C ALA A 274 -13.81 -32.68 26.55
N ASN A 275 -14.92 -32.05 26.92
CA ASN A 275 -16.01 -32.71 27.64
C ASN A 275 -16.67 -33.81 26.80
N ASP A 276 -16.93 -33.55 25.51
CA ASP A 276 -17.44 -34.55 24.56
C ASP A 276 -16.53 -35.80 24.51
N TYR A 277 -15.21 -35.61 24.56
CA TYR A 277 -14.25 -36.70 24.62
C TYR A 277 -14.34 -37.49 25.94
N VAL A 278 -14.36 -36.78 27.08
CA VAL A 278 -14.42 -37.40 28.41
C VAL A 278 -15.72 -38.21 28.58
N GLU A 279 -16.86 -37.72 28.10
CA GLU A 279 -18.12 -38.45 28.16
C GLU A 279 -18.08 -39.76 27.37
N LYS A 280 -17.42 -39.77 26.20
CA LYS A 280 -17.32 -40.94 25.32
C LYS A 280 -16.24 -41.94 25.76
N HIS A 281 -15.17 -41.46 26.41
CA HIS A 281 -13.96 -42.25 26.64
C HIS A 281 -13.47 -42.29 28.11
N GLY A 282 -14.16 -41.63 29.04
CA GLY A 282 -13.72 -41.45 30.43
C GLY A 282 -13.52 -42.74 31.23
N ASN A 283 -14.22 -43.82 30.87
CA ASN A 283 -14.07 -45.14 31.50
C ASN A 283 -12.88 -45.96 30.96
N SER A 284 -12.04 -45.39 30.09
CA SER A 284 -10.85 -46.07 29.56
C SER A 284 -9.87 -46.42 30.68
N SER A 285 -9.32 -47.64 30.64
CA SER A 285 -8.24 -48.09 31.52
C SER A 285 -6.85 -47.67 31.03
N ALA A 286 -6.76 -46.89 29.95
CA ALA A 286 -5.50 -46.38 29.43
C ALA A 286 -4.76 -45.51 30.48
N ASP A 287 -3.44 -45.46 30.37
CA ASP A 287 -2.61 -44.58 31.20
C ASP A 287 -2.88 -43.10 30.92
N TYR A 288 -2.35 -42.26 31.80
CA TYR A 288 -2.54 -40.81 31.73
C TYR A 288 -2.06 -40.23 30.38
N GLU A 289 -0.86 -40.57 29.91
CA GLU A 289 -0.29 -39.98 28.71
C GLU A 289 -1.09 -40.35 27.46
N THR A 290 -1.51 -41.61 27.36
CA THR A 290 -2.36 -42.12 26.28
C THR A 290 -3.70 -41.39 26.25
N LYS A 291 -4.34 -41.17 27.41
CA LYS A 291 -5.61 -40.43 27.48
C LYS A 291 -5.51 -38.99 27.00
N TYR A 292 -4.44 -38.27 27.39
CA TYR A 292 -4.25 -36.88 26.96
C TYR A 292 -3.90 -36.80 25.47
N LYS A 293 -3.09 -37.72 24.96
CA LYS A 293 -2.80 -37.84 23.52
C LYS A 293 -4.07 -38.07 22.71
N GLU A 294 -4.94 -38.99 23.14
CA GLU A 294 -6.22 -39.27 22.48
C GLU A 294 -7.19 -38.09 22.58
N ALA A 295 -7.24 -37.40 23.73
CA ALA A 295 -8.06 -36.20 23.92
C ALA A 295 -7.62 -35.05 23.01
N GLU A 296 -6.33 -34.73 22.97
CA GLU A 296 -5.78 -33.66 22.13
C GLU A 296 -6.00 -33.95 20.64
N LYS A 297 -5.80 -35.22 20.22
CA LYS A 297 -6.14 -35.68 18.88
C LYS A 297 -7.63 -35.47 18.57
N TYR A 298 -8.52 -35.87 19.49
CA TYR A 298 -9.96 -35.71 19.30
C TYR A 298 -10.36 -34.23 19.14
N ILE A 299 -9.82 -33.34 19.97
CA ILE A 299 -10.10 -31.90 19.86
C ILE A 299 -9.70 -31.39 18.48
N LEU A 300 -8.47 -31.66 18.03
CA LEU A 300 -7.98 -31.22 16.73
C LEU A 300 -8.81 -31.75 15.55
N GLU A 301 -9.18 -33.05 15.58
CA GLU A 301 -10.01 -33.66 14.54
C GLU A 301 -11.43 -33.07 14.48
N ASN A 302 -11.93 -32.51 15.59
CA ASN A 302 -13.29 -31.99 15.72
C ASN A 302 -13.39 -30.47 15.75
N LEU A 303 -12.29 -29.72 15.59
CA LEU A 303 -12.29 -28.26 15.51
C LEU A 303 -13.31 -27.72 14.49
N GLY A 304 -13.43 -28.41 13.35
CA GLY A 304 -14.38 -28.08 12.28
C GLY A 304 -15.83 -27.92 12.76
N SER A 305 -16.24 -28.67 13.78
CA SER A 305 -17.59 -28.61 14.33
C SER A 305 -17.90 -27.31 15.09
N ARG A 306 -16.87 -26.53 15.44
CA ARG A 306 -17.01 -25.31 16.24
C ARG A 306 -16.84 -24.03 15.41
N TYR A 307 -16.39 -24.12 14.16
CA TYR A 307 -16.14 -22.93 13.34
C TYR A 307 -17.41 -22.10 13.09
N ASP A 308 -18.54 -22.72 12.75
CA ASP A 308 -19.76 -21.98 12.40
C ASP A 308 -20.34 -21.20 13.60
N SER A 309 -20.20 -21.73 14.81
CA SER A 309 -20.63 -21.10 16.05
C SER A 309 -19.61 -20.15 16.67
N ALA A 310 -18.33 -20.25 16.28
CA ALA A 310 -17.28 -19.41 16.85
C ALA A 310 -17.51 -17.94 16.52
N ALA A 311 -17.33 -17.05 17.50
CA ALA A 311 -17.37 -15.61 17.25
C ALA A 311 -16.24 -15.20 16.28
N ILE A 312 -16.50 -14.16 15.48
CA ILE A 312 -15.45 -13.45 14.74
C ILE A 312 -15.15 -12.16 15.46
N ASN A 313 -13.91 -11.99 15.89
CA ASN A 313 -13.48 -10.81 16.65
C ASN A 313 -12.17 -10.31 16.07
N THR A 314 -11.94 -9.01 16.24
CA THR A 314 -10.58 -8.48 16.11
C THR A 314 -9.69 -9.14 17.17
N PRO A 315 -8.46 -9.58 16.81
CA PRO A 315 -7.59 -10.23 17.76
C PRO A 315 -7.32 -9.37 18.99
N LYS A 316 -7.41 -9.96 20.19
CA LYS A 316 -7.30 -9.23 21.48
C LYS A 316 -5.96 -8.53 21.68
N TYR A 317 -4.92 -9.03 21.02
CA TYR A 317 -3.55 -8.52 21.06
C TYR A 317 -3.24 -7.50 19.95
N MET A 318 -4.22 -7.18 19.08
CA MET A 318 -4.04 -6.13 18.07
C MET A 318 -3.84 -4.79 18.78
N SER A 319 -2.70 -4.14 18.53
CA SER A 319 -2.43 -2.81 19.05
C SER A 319 -3.02 -1.74 18.13
N GLY A 320 -3.51 -0.64 18.72
CA GLY A 320 -4.02 0.50 17.97
C GLY A 320 -5.22 0.17 17.06
N ASP A 321 -5.23 0.77 15.87
CA ASP A 321 -6.37 0.75 14.94
C ASP A 321 -6.34 -0.42 13.94
N GLY A 322 -5.27 -1.22 13.92
CA GLY A 322 -5.06 -2.31 12.97
C GLY A 322 -3.59 -2.58 12.68
N TYR A 323 -3.35 -3.45 11.71
CA TYR A 323 -2.01 -3.80 11.23
C TYR A 323 -1.65 -2.96 10.00
N ASP A 324 -0.62 -2.12 10.12
CA ASP A 324 -0.14 -1.31 9.00
C ASP A 324 0.62 -2.16 7.97
N ILE A 325 0.11 -2.19 6.75
CA ILE A 325 0.69 -2.92 5.62
C ILE A 325 1.28 -1.92 4.64
N ASN A 326 2.60 -2.00 4.45
CA ASN A 326 3.32 -1.17 3.50
C ASN A 326 3.30 -1.80 2.11
N ILE A 327 3.09 -0.96 1.10
CA ILE A 327 3.10 -1.36 -0.31
C ILE A 327 3.89 -0.31 -1.10
N SER A 328 4.70 -0.77 -2.06
CA SER A 328 5.56 0.12 -2.86
C SER A 328 5.47 -0.20 -4.35
N LYS A 329 5.59 0.84 -5.18
CA LYS A 329 5.55 0.73 -6.64
C LYS A 329 6.95 0.66 -7.20
N ASP A 330 7.20 -0.34 -8.04
CA ASP A 330 8.37 -0.36 -8.90
C ASP A 330 8.15 0.59 -10.08
N VAL A 331 9.01 1.59 -10.22
CA VAL A 331 8.83 2.67 -11.22
C VAL A 331 9.02 2.20 -12.66
N ASP A 332 9.80 1.14 -12.87
CA ASP A 332 10.10 0.62 -14.22
C ASP A 332 8.97 -0.26 -14.74
N SER A 333 8.46 -1.18 -13.90
CA SER A 333 7.36 -2.08 -14.26
C SER A 333 5.98 -1.50 -13.99
N GLY A 334 5.87 -0.48 -13.14
CA GLY A 334 4.61 0.10 -12.67
C GLY A 334 3.83 -0.78 -11.69
N LYS A 335 4.38 -1.94 -11.30
CA LYS A 335 3.71 -2.89 -10.40
C LYS A 335 3.93 -2.54 -8.95
N TRP A 336 2.96 -2.88 -8.12
CA TRP A 336 3.01 -2.69 -6.67
C TRP A 336 3.40 -3.99 -5.96
N THR A 337 4.13 -3.86 -4.86
CA THR A 337 4.58 -4.99 -4.04
C THR A 337 4.23 -4.71 -2.59
N VAL A 338 3.40 -5.56 -1.99
CA VAL A 338 3.18 -5.58 -0.54
C VAL A 338 4.44 -6.09 0.12
N ASP A 339 4.92 -5.41 1.16
CA ASP A 339 6.05 -5.86 1.95
C ASP A 339 5.64 -7.06 2.82
N SER A 340 5.85 -8.26 2.27
CA SER A 340 5.66 -9.55 2.95
C SER A 340 6.97 -10.13 3.47
N SER A 341 8.01 -9.29 3.64
CA SER A 341 9.31 -9.72 4.12
C SER A 341 9.28 -10.06 5.62
N ASP A 342 10.14 -10.98 6.04
CA ASP A 342 10.34 -11.32 7.45
C ASP A 342 11.31 -10.35 8.17
N ALA A 343 11.45 -9.11 7.66
CA ALA A 343 12.31 -8.10 8.27
C ALA A 343 11.82 -7.72 9.69
N ASP A 344 12.75 -7.45 10.61
CA ASP A 344 12.42 -7.09 12.00
C ASP A 344 11.50 -5.87 12.11
N LEU A 345 11.64 -4.92 11.17
CA LEU A 345 10.84 -3.70 11.13
C LEU A 345 9.44 -3.91 10.53
N ASN A 346 9.15 -5.08 9.95
CA ASN A 346 7.85 -5.41 9.36
C ASN A 346 6.93 -6.14 10.37
N TYR A 347 6.92 -5.71 11.63
CA TYR A 347 6.21 -6.37 12.72
C TYR A 347 4.69 -6.40 12.51
N SER A 348 4.10 -5.34 11.94
CA SER A 348 2.67 -5.28 11.64
C SER A 348 2.22 -6.38 10.68
N TYR A 349 3.01 -6.68 9.65
CA TYR A 349 2.70 -7.80 8.75
C TYR A 349 2.80 -9.14 9.47
N LYS A 350 3.83 -9.35 10.29
CA LYS A 350 3.97 -10.58 11.09
C LYS A 350 2.79 -10.77 12.05
N ASP A 351 2.33 -9.71 12.68
CA ASP A 351 1.17 -9.79 13.57
C ASP A 351 -0.15 -9.97 12.81
N LEU A 352 -0.26 -9.44 11.58
CA LEU A 352 -1.37 -9.78 10.68
C LEU A 352 -1.37 -11.28 10.34
N VAL A 353 -0.21 -11.87 10.03
CA VAL A 353 -0.09 -13.32 9.79
C VAL A 353 -0.61 -14.10 11.00
N LYS A 354 -0.21 -13.73 12.22
CA LYS A 354 -0.68 -14.39 13.45
C LYS A 354 -2.17 -14.22 13.71
N ALA A 355 -2.75 -13.07 13.37
CA ALA A 355 -4.21 -12.90 13.37
C ALA A 355 -4.88 -13.97 12.50
N PHE A 356 -4.35 -14.20 11.30
CA PHE A 356 -4.86 -15.24 10.40
C PHE A 356 -4.43 -16.68 10.77
N THR A 357 -3.58 -16.90 11.79
CA THR A 357 -3.37 -18.23 12.40
C THR A 357 -4.28 -18.49 13.60
N GLY A 358 -5.23 -17.58 13.87
CA GLY A 358 -6.24 -17.72 14.91
C GLY A 358 -5.71 -17.44 16.32
N GLY A 359 -4.56 -16.76 16.42
CA GLY A 359 -3.99 -16.34 17.69
C GLY A 359 -3.37 -17.46 18.53
N ILE A 360 -3.04 -18.61 17.94
CA ILE A 360 -2.51 -19.78 18.66
C ILE A 360 -1.23 -19.46 19.47
N LYS A 361 -0.38 -18.55 18.98
CA LYS A 361 0.80 -18.07 19.68
C LYS A 361 0.62 -16.65 20.19
N TYR A 362 -0.01 -16.50 21.37
CA TYR A 362 0.06 -15.30 22.20
C TYR A 362 0.12 -15.63 23.69
#